data_AF-A0A1W9RWL8-F1
#
_entry.id   AF-A0A1W9RWL8-F1
#
_cell.length_a   1.000
_cell.length_b   1.000
_cell.length_c   1.000
_cell.angle_alpha   90.00
_cell.angle_beta   90.00
_cell.angle_gamma   90.00
#
_symmetry.space_group_name_H-M   'P 1'
#
loop_
_entity.id
_entity.type
_entity.pdbx_description
1 polymer ?
#
loop_
_entity_poly.entity_id
_entity_poly.type
_entity_poly.pdbx_seq_one_letter_code
_entity_poly.pdbx_strand_id
1 'polypeptide(L)'
;MSQRTGRLILFLVLAAISVAYLRNNLVTPHTAARMRFISDVLSNQSEPPYRYRLLVPFLEDNIANLYPSSSIKSQHLFGFTAIFFPVFFLIYYLFHQLLRLYFTENSSLLGVLLLAVVIPVSVTGYFMEGDFLTLLLFILGFWCFHKEKDWAIPLIILLGTFNREQMLFLLVEQS
;
A
#
# COMPACT_ATOMS: atom_id res chain seq x y z
N MET A 1 -23.49 -19.13 1.19
CA MET A 1 -22.37 -18.27 1.63
C MET A 1 -22.93 -16.88 1.87
N SER A 2 -22.67 -16.23 3.01
CA SER A 2 -23.20 -14.88 3.28
C SER A 2 -22.62 -13.87 2.28
N GLN A 3 -23.41 -12.89 1.85
CA GLN A 3 -22.98 -11.81 0.95
C GLN A 3 -21.72 -11.10 1.47
N ARG A 4 -21.57 -11.00 2.81
CA ARG A 4 -20.38 -10.45 3.46
C ARG A 4 -19.13 -11.31 3.22
N THR A 5 -19.25 -12.62 3.33
CA THR A 5 -18.15 -13.57 3.10
C THR A 5 -17.69 -13.51 1.65
N GLY A 6 -18.61 -13.43 0.70
CA GLY A 6 -18.28 -13.30 -0.73
C GLY A 6 -17.44 -12.05 -1.02
N ARG A 7 -17.75 -10.91 -0.40
CA ARG A 7 -16.97 -9.67 -0.57
C ARG A 7 -15.57 -9.75 0.00
N LEU A 8 -15.41 -10.33 1.19
CA LEU A 8 -14.08 -10.49 1.78
C LEU A 8 -13.19 -11.38 0.92
N ILE A 9 -13.75 -12.46 0.37
CA ILE A 9 -13.04 -13.33 -0.57
C ILE A 9 -12.66 -12.57 -1.83
N LEU A 10 -13.58 -11.75 -2.39
CA LEU A 10 -13.25 -10.89 -3.53
C LEU A 10 -12.05 -9.98 -3.23
N PHE A 11 -12.04 -9.27 -2.09
CA PHE A 11 -10.92 -8.39 -1.75
C PHE A 11 -9.61 -9.14 -1.53
N LEU A 12 -9.65 -10.33 -0.93
CA LEU A 12 -8.47 -11.20 -0.80
C LEU A 12 -7.93 -11.65 -2.16
N VAL A 13 -8.82 -12.03 -3.08
CA VAL A 13 -8.45 -12.43 -4.44
C VAL A 13 -7.85 -11.25 -5.21
N LEU A 14 -8.47 -10.08 -5.17
CA LEU A 14 -7.94 -8.88 -5.82
C LEU A 14 -6.57 -8.47 -5.24
N ALA A 15 -6.39 -8.56 -3.91
CA ALA A 15 -5.11 -8.30 -3.28
C ALA A 15 -4.03 -9.27 -3.75
N ALA A 16 -4.34 -10.58 -3.80
CA ALA A 16 -3.43 -11.58 -4.32
C ALA A 16 -3.05 -11.31 -5.79
N ILE A 17 -4.01 -10.95 -6.64
CA ILE A 17 -3.77 -10.61 -8.05
C ILE A 17 -2.86 -9.38 -8.16
N SER A 18 -3.14 -8.30 -7.44
CA SER A 18 -2.33 -7.07 -7.49
C SER A 18 -0.90 -7.31 -7.02
N VAL A 19 -0.71 -8.03 -5.91
CA VAL A 19 0.63 -8.37 -5.42
C VAL A 19 1.36 -9.28 -6.38
N ALA A 20 0.69 -10.30 -6.92
CA ALA A 20 1.31 -11.19 -7.92
C ALA A 20 1.71 -10.42 -9.18
N TYR A 21 0.87 -9.50 -9.66
CA TYR A 21 1.17 -8.64 -10.80
C TYR A 21 2.42 -7.79 -10.54
N LEU A 22 2.48 -7.05 -9.43
CA LEU A 22 3.64 -6.23 -9.10
C LEU A 22 4.89 -7.07 -8.87
N ARG A 23 4.76 -8.18 -8.16
CA ARG A 23 5.88 -9.09 -7.88
C ARG A 23 6.49 -9.63 -9.18
N ASN A 24 5.67 -10.03 -10.13
CA ASN A 24 6.15 -10.65 -11.37
C ASN A 24 6.65 -9.62 -12.38
N ASN A 25 6.03 -8.44 -12.48
CA ASN A 25 6.36 -7.44 -13.49
C ASN A 25 7.36 -6.37 -13.02
N LEU A 26 7.48 -6.13 -11.71
CA LEU A 26 8.38 -5.10 -11.15
C LEU A 26 9.46 -5.70 -10.23
N VAL A 27 9.05 -6.48 -9.24
CA VAL A 27 9.98 -6.87 -8.15
C VAL A 27 10.96 -7.95 -8.63
N THR A 28 10.46 -8.99 -9.28
CA THR A 28 11.27 -10.15 -9.69
C THR A 28 12.29 -9.79 -10.78
N PRO A 29 11.94 -8.99 -11.82
CA PRO A 29 12.92 -8.57 -12.83
C PRO A 29 14.00 -7.64 -12.29
N HIS A 30 13.69 -6.86 -11.24
CA HIS A 30 14.57 -5.80 -10.73
C HIS A 30 15.06 -6.03 -9.29
N THR A 31 15.02 -7.27 -8.79
CA THR A 31 15.32 -7.60 -7.38
C THR A 31 16.66 -7.03 -6.91
N ALA A 32 17.73 -7.18 -7.70
CA ALA A 32 19.06 -6.69 -7.34
C ALA A 32 19.15 -5.15 -7.28
N ALA A 33 18.39 -4.43 -8.11
CA ALA A 33 18.33 -2.97 -8.04
C ALA A 33 17.54 -2.51 -6.81
N ARG A 34 16.45 -3.19 -6.49
CA ARG A 34 15.62 -2.90 -5.32
C ARG A 34 16.32 -3.15 -3.99
N MET A 35 17.01 -4.28 -3.86
CA MET A 35 17.78 -4.60 -2.65
C MET A 35 18.90 -3.57 -2.42
N ARG A 36 19.57 -3.13 -3.49
CA ARG A 36 20.55 -2.03 -3.41
C ARG A 36 19.88 -0.73 -2.95
N PHE A 37 18.75 -0.36 -3.55
CA PHE A 37 18.00 0.81 -3.14
C PHE A 37 17.62 0.79 -1.64
N ILE A 38 17.10 -0.34 -1.13
CA ILE A 38 16.78 -0.49 0.30
C ILE A 38 18.03 -0.28 1.15
N SER A 39 19.15 -0.91 0.78
CA SER A 39 20.43 -0.77 1.48
C SER A 39 20.95 0.68 1.45
N ASP A 40 20.86 1.37 0.31
CA ASP A 40 21.30 2.75 0.13
C ASP A 40 20.45 3.72 0.96
N VAL A 41 19.14 3.48 1.06
CA VAL A 41 18.24 4.28 1.91
C VAL A 41 18.56 4.07 3.39
N LEU A 42 18.68 2.82 3.84
CA LEU A 42 18.96 2.50 5.25
C LEU A 42 20.37 2.90 5.70
N SER A 43 21.34 2.95 4.78
CA SER A 43 22.70 3.44 5.04
C SER A 43 22.88 4.94 4.82
N ASN A 44 21.79 5.68 4.52
CA ASN A 44 21.80 7.12 4.25
C ASN A 44 22.67 7.54 3.04
N GLN A 45 22.89 6.63 2.10
CA GLN A 45 23.68 6.84 0.87
C GLN A 45 22.81 7.23 -0.33
N SER A 46 21.50 7.02 -0.27
CA SER A 46 20.57 7.40 -1.34
C SER A 46 20.52 8.92 -1.56
N GLU A 47 20.18 9.35 -2.77
CA GLU A 47 19.99 10.77 -3.12
C GLU A 47 18.64 11.30 -2.60
N PRO A 48 18.54 12.58 -2.21
CA PRO A 48 17.24 13.24 -2.01
C PRO A 48 16.38 13.16 -3.29
N PRO A 49 15.07 12.90 -3.23
CA PRO A 49 14.22 12.75 -2.03
C PRO A 49 14.15 11.30 -1.46
N TYR A 50 14.79 10.33 -2.11
CA TYR A 50 14.65 8.92 -1.75
C TYR A 50 15.21 8.57 -0.37
N ARG A 51 16.29 9.27 0.02
CA ARG A 51 16.93 9.18 1.35
C ARG A 51 15.96 9.24 2.53
N TYR A 52 14.86 9.98 2.41
CA TYR A 52 13.93 10.22 3.51
C TYR A 52 12.74 9.25 3.53
N ARG A 53 12.60 8.37 2.51
CA ARG A 53 11.50 7.41 2.40
C ARG A 53 11.81 6.13 3.17
N LEU A 54 11.87 6.26 4.49
CA LEU A 54 12.37 5.20 5.37
C LEU A 54 11.34 4.09 5.63
N LEU A 55 10.04 4.38 5.56
CA LEU A 55 9.01 3.45 6.07
C LEU A 55 9.00 2.10 5.35
N VAL A 56 8.84 2.08 4.03
CA VAL A 56 8.78 0.82 3.26
C VAL A 56 10.12 0.07 3.30
N PRO A 57 11.29 0.68 3.05
CA PRO A 57 12.59 0.00 3.16
C PRO A 57 12.82 -0.62 4.55
N PHE A 58 12.49 0.12 5.62
CA PHE A 58 12.63 -0.39 6.99
C PHE A 58 11.72 -1.60 7.24
N LEU A 59 10.44 -1.51 6.85
CA LEU A 59 9.50 -2.63 7.03
C LEU A 59 9.92 -3.84 6.21
N GLU A 60 10.33 -3.63 4.95
CA GLU A 60 10.67 -4.72 4.03
C GLU A 60 11.90 -5.48 4.49
N ASP A 61 12.95 -4.77 4.91
CA ASP A 61 14.18 -5.39 5.43
C ASP A 61 13.91 -6.21 6.72
N ASN A 62 13.20 -5.62 7.68
CA ASN A 62 12.89 -6.30 8.94
C ASN A 62 11.96 -7.51 8.75
N ILE A 63 10.94 -7.41 7.89
CA ILE A 63 10.01 -8.52 7.63
C ILE A 63 10.65 -9.60 6.77
N ALA A 64 11.50 -9.24 5.81
CA ALA A 64 12.25 -10.19 5.00
C ALA A 64 13.12 -11.13 5.86
N ASN A 65 13.75 -10.57 6.92
CA ASN A 65 14.58 -11.32 7.86
C ASN A 65 13.81 -12.34 8.71
N LEU A 66 12.47 -12.25 8.78
CA LEU A 66 11.63 -13.25 9.46
C LEU A 66 11.45 -14.53 8.64
N TYR A 67 11.75 -14.52 7.33
CA TYR A 67 11.61 -15.68 6.47
C TYR A 67 12.85 -16.58 6.52
N PRO A 68 12.74 -17.82 7.02
CA PRO A 68 13.90 -18.72 7.16
C PRO A 68 14.29 -19.28 5.79
N SER A 69 15.07 -18.51 5.03
CA SER A 69 15.58 -18.90 3.71
C SER A 69 17.04 -18.48 3.56
N SER A 70 17.84 -19.34 2.92
CA SER A 70 19.23 -19.02 2.56
C SER A 70 19.35 -18.11 1.34
N SER A 71 18.25 -17.90 0.61
CA SER A 71 18.20 -17.04 -0.58
C SER A 71 17.74 -15.64 -0.19
N ILE A 72 18.64 -14.67 -0.26
CA ILE A 72 18.32 -13.25 0.01
C ILE A 72 17.22 -12.75 -0.94
N LYS A 73 17.22 -13.23 -2.20
CA LYS A 73 16.14 -12.95 -3.15
C LYS A 73 14.78 -13.44 -2.63
N SER A 74 14.72 -14.63 -2.04
CA SER A 74 13.48 -15.20 -1.52
C SER A 74 12.98 -14.44 -0.28
N GLN A 75 13.90 -14.02 0.60
CA GLN A 75 13.59 -13.17 1.74
C GLN A 75 13.01 -11.82 1.29
N HIS A 76 13.65 -11.15 0.33
CA HIS A 76 13.15 -9.88 -0.22
C HIS A 76 11.75 -10.04 -0.84
N LEU A 77 11.54 -11.06 -1.67
CA LEU A 77 10.22 -11.32 -2.27
C LEU A 77 9.14 -11.63 -1.21
N PHE A 78 9.52 -12.29 -0.12
CA PHE A 78 8.63 -12.51 1.01
C PHE A 78 8.30 -11.20 1.72
N GLY A 79 9.30 -10.38 2.06
CA GLY A 79 9.11 -9.07 2.71
C GLY A 79 8.16 -8.18 1.92
N PHE A 80 8.39 -8.04 0.61
CA PHE A 80 7.48 -7.34 -0.29
C PHE A 80 6.05 -7.88 -0.23
N THR A 81 5.89 -9.20 -0.36
CA THR A 81 4.56 -9.84 -0.38
C THR A 81 3.83 -9.67 0.95
N ALA A 82 4.54 -9.84 2.06
CA ALA A 82 4.02 -9.75 3.42
C ALA A 82 3.55 -8.32 3.77
N ILE A 83 4.15 -7.29 3.18
CA ILE A 83 3.73 -5.90 3.33
C ILE A 83 2.60 -5.56 2.38
N PHE A 84 2.76 -5.81 1.08
CA PHE A 84 1.82 -5.30 0.09
C PHE A 84 0.52 -6.09 0.04
N PHE A 85 0.49 -7.36 0.45
CA PHE A 85 -0.75 -8.12 0.54
C PHE A 85 -1.78 -7.50 1.51
N PRO A 86 -1.45 -7.24 2.79
CA PRO A 86 -2.37 -6.55 3.68
C PRO A 86 -2.66 -5.11 3.22
N VAL A 87 -1.69 -4.41 2.63
CA VAL A 87 -1.93 -3.06 2.07
C VAL A 87 -3.02 -3.08 0.99
N PHE A 88 -2.91 -3.96 -0.03
CA PHE A 88 -3.94 -4.05 -1.07
C PHE A 88 -5.29 -4.53 -0.53
N PHE A 89 -5.29 -5.49 0.39
CA PHE A 89 -6.52 -5.93 1.03
C PHE A 89 -7.22 -4.75 1.74
N LEU A 90 -6.47 -3.96 2.51
CA LEU A 90 -7.01 -2.79 3.21
C LEU A 90 -7.44 -1.69 2.25
N ILE A 91 -6.71 -1.45 1.14
CA ILE A 91 -7.12 -0.52 0.09
C ILE A 91 -8.50 -0.91 -0.44
N TYR A 92 -8.67 -2.16 -0.91
CA TYR A 92 -9.95 -2.59 -1.48
C TYR A 92 -11.08 -2.58 -0.45
N TYR A 93 -10.80 -3.06 0.77
CA TYR A 93 -11.79 -3.08 1.83
C TYR A 93 -12.23 -1.67 2.25
N LEU A 94 -11.29 -0.77 2.57
CA LEU A 94 -11.61 0.57 3.04
C LEU A 94 -12.14 1.46 1.92
N PHE A 95 -11.64 1.32 0.69
CA PHE A 95 -12.17 2.04 -0.46
C PHE A 95 -13.62 1.63 -0.72
N HIS A 96 -13.96 0.34 -0.60
CA HIS A 96 -15.35 -0.10 -0.64
C HIS A 96 -16.19 0.58 0.45
N GLN A 97 -15.71 0.59 1.71
CA GLN A 97 -16.45 1.24 2.80
C GLN A 97 -16.64 2.73 2.56
N LEU A 98 -15.63 3.42 2.01
CA LEU A 98 -15.69 4.83 1.67
C LEU A 98 -16.73 5.10 0.57
N LEU A 99 -16.75 4.28 -0.49
CA LEU A 99 -17.75 4.39 -1.56
C LEU A 99 -19.18 4.12 -1.05
N ARG A 100 -19.35 3.21 -0.08
CA ARG A 100 -20.67 2.90 0.51
C ARG A 100 -21.30 4.07 1.27
N LEU A 101 -20.54 5.10 1.58
CA LEU A 101 -21.06 6.33 2.18
C LEU A 101 -21.87 7.17 1.17
N TYR A 102 -21.56 7.04 -0.12
CA TYR A 102 -22.11 7.90 -1.17
C TYR A 102 -22.87 7.11 -2.25
N PHE A 103 -22.61 5.81 -2.38
CA PHE A 103 -23.11 4.98 -3.48
C PHE A 103 -23.77 3.68 -3.02
N THR A 104 -24.56 3.10 -3.92
CA THR A 104 -25.16 1.76 -3.73
C THR A 104 -24.09 0.67 -3.61
N GLU A 105 -24.49 -0.50 -3.09
CA GLU A 105 -23.59 -1.65 -2.95
C GLU A 105 -22.95 -2.06 -4.28
N ASN A 106 -23.76 -2.22 -5.32
CA ASN A 106 -23.28 -2.66 -6.63
C ASN A 106 -22.32 -1.62 -7.26
N SER A 107 -22.66 -0.33 -7.17
CA SER A 107 -21.78 0.74 -7.65
C SER A 107 -20.44 0.78 -6.89
N SER A 108 -20.46 0.52 -5.58
CA SER A 108 -19.24 0.49 -4.76
C SER A 108 -18.34 -0.69 -5.14
N LEU A 109 -18.91 -1.86 -5.40
CA LEU A 109 -18.16 -3.03 -5.89
C LEU A 109 -17.57 -2.79 -7.28
N LEU A 110 -18.32 -2.15 -8.19
CA LEU A 110 -17.79 -1.75 -9.49
C LEU A 110 -16.61 -0.77 -9.34
N GLY A 111 -16.70 0.19 -8.41
CA GLY A 111 -15.59 1.10 -8.10
C GLY A 111 -14.32 0.37 -7.63
N VAL A 112 -14.47 -0.64 -6.77
CA VAL A 112 -13.35 -1.50 -6.34
C VAL A 112 -12.73 -2.26 -7.50
N LEU A 113 -13.55 -2.83 -8.38
CA LEU A 113 -13.07 -3.55 -9.56
C LEU A 113 -12.35 -2.61 -10.54
N LEU A 114 -12.86 -1.40 -10.74
CA LEU A 114 -12.20 -0.37 -11.54
C LEU A 114 -10.83 0.00 -10.94
N LEU A 115 -10.75 0.20 -9.62
CA LEU A 115 -9.47 0.45 -8.95
C LEU A 115 -8.48 -0.70 -9.18
N ALA A 116 -8.94 -1.95 -9.12
CA ALA A 116 -8.09 -3.12 -9.38
C ALA A 116 -7.53 -3.15 -10.80
N VAL A 117 -8.27 -2.63 -11.79
CA VAL A 117 -7.81 -2.49 -13.18
C VAL A 117 -6.84 -1.31 -13.34
N VAL A 118 -7.04 -0.22 -12.61
CA VAL A 118 -6.18 0.96 -12.66
C VAL A 118 -4.80 0.69 -12.05
N ILE A 119 -4.70 -0.17 -11.03
CA ILE A 119 -3.42 -0.47 -10.35
C ILE A 119 -2.33 -0.90 -11.36
N PRO A 120 -2.52 -1.91 -12.23
CA PRO A 120 -1.56 -2.25 -13.27
C PRO A 120 -1.16 -1.08 -14.18
N VAL A 121 -2.11 -0.22 -14.55
CA VAL A 121 -1.89 0.91 -15.47
C VAL A 121 -1.13 2.05 -14.78
N SER A 122 -1.27 2.20 -13.47
CA SER A 122 -0.61 3.26 -12.68
C SER A 122 0.89 3.03 -12.47
N VAL A 123 1.35 1.80 -12.73
CA VAL A 123 2.74 1.40 -12.59
C VAL A 123 3.50 1.79 -13.85
N THR A 124 4.32 2.83 -13.76
CA THR A 124 5.00 3.41 -14.93
C THR A 124 6.53 3.31 -14.88
N GLY A 125 7.11 2.70 -13.84
CA GLY A 125 8.56 2.57 -13.73
C GLY A 125 9.03 1.55 -12.69
N TYR A 126 10.30 1.15 -12.79
CA TYR A 126 10.91 0.12 -11.94
C TYR A 126 11.27 0.61 -10.52
N PHE A 127 11.55 1.91 -10.34
CA PHE A 127 11.81 2.54 -9.04
C PHE A 127 10.56 3.09 -8.36
N MET A 128 9.49 3.30 -9.12
CA MET A 128 8.21 3.80 -8.63
C MET A 128 7.20 2.66 -8.70
N GLU A 129 7.39 1.68 -7.82
CA GLU A 129 6.22 0.92 -7.39
C GLU A 129 5.21 1.96 -6.93
N GLY A 130 4.01 1.95 -7.53
CA GLY A 130 2.98 2.92 -7.20
C GLY A 130 2.91 3.09 -5.68
N ASP A 131 2.74 4.31 -5.20
CA ASP A 131 2.80 4.59 -3.77
C ASP A 131 1.51 4.14 -3.06
N PHE A 132 1.33 2.82 -3.04
CA PHE A 132 0.11 2.16 -2.57
C PHE A 132 -0.04 2.31 -1.06
N LEU A 133 1.07 2.42 -0.32
CA LEU A 133 1.01 2.73 1.11
C LEU A 133 0.49 4.16 1.32
N THR A 134 0.96 5.14 0.56
CA THR A 134 0.36 6.49 0.60
C THR A 134 -1.11 6.48 0.17
N LEU A 135 -1.49 5.72 -0.87
CA LEU A 135 -2.90 5.56 -1.26
C LEU A 135 -3.75 5.00 -0.10
N LEU A 136 -3.26 3.98 0.60
CA LEU A 136 -3.92 3.42 1.78
C LEU A 136 -4.07 4.49 2.88
N LEU A 137 -3.00 5.26 3.15
CA LEU A 137 -3.02 6.32 4.15
C LEU A 137 -4.02 7.43 3.79
N PHE A 138 -4.16 7.79 2.51
CA PHE A 138 -5.20 8.71 2.07
C PHE A 138 -6.61 8.15 2.28
N ILE A 139 -6.85 6.90 1.89
CA ILE A 139 -8.15 6.24 2.10
C ILE A 139 -8.48 6.17 3.60
N LEU A 140 -7.50 5.85 4.44
CA LEU A 140 -7.63 5.86 5.90
C LEU A 140 -7.93 7.26 6.43
N GLY A 141 -7.27 8.30 5.92
CA GLY A 141 -7.53 9.68 6.28
C GLY A 141 -8.99 10.08 6.01
N PHE A 142 -9.49 9.83 4.79
CA PHE A 142 -10.89 10.09 4.44
C PHE A 142 -11.87 9.26 5.27
N TRP A 143 -11.54 8.00 5.54
CA TRP A 143 -12.38 7.14 6.35
C TRP A 143 -12.43 7.58 7.82
N CYS A 144 -11.30 7.97 8.41
CA CYS A 144 -11.25 8.50 9.78
C CYS A 144 -11.99 9.83 9.89
N PHE A 145 -11.85 10.72 8.90
CA PHE A 145 -12.59 11.98 8.83
C PHE A 145 -14.11 11.73 8.87
N HIS A 146 -14.61 10.81 8.03
CA HIS A 146 -16.04 10.50 8.04
C HIS A 146 -16.52 9.76 9.31
N LYS A 147 -15.61 9.11 10.04
CA LYS A 147 -15.93 8.42 11.30
C LYS A 147 -15.64 9.26 12.54
N GLU A 148 -15.32 10.54 12.38
CA GLU A 148 -14.99 11.47 13.47
C GLU A 148 -13.88 10.91 14.39
N LYS A 149 -12.93 10.18 13.78
CA LYS A 149 -11.79 9.58 14.49
C LYS A 149 -10.57 10.48 14.45
N ASP A 150 -10.74 11.70 14.95
CA ASP A 150 -9.72 12.75 14.84
C ASP A 150 -8.41 12.36 15.53
N TRP A 151 -8.49 11.55 16.59
CA TRP A 151 -7.32 11.03 17.29
C TRP A 151 -6.38 10.19 16.42
N ALA A 152 -6.89 9.56 15.35
CA ALA A 152 -6.10 8.73 14.44
C ALA A 152 -5.38 9.55 13.35
N ILE A 153 -5.82 10.79 13.11
CA ILE A 153 -5.31 11.64 12.03
C ILE A 153 -3.81 12.00 12.24
N PRO A 154 -3.34 12.39 13.44
CA PRO A 154 -1.92 12.66 13.67
C PRO A 154 -1.03 11.45 13.36
N LEU A 155 -1.50 10.23 13.66
CA LEU A 155 -0.75 9.01 13.37
C LEU A 155 -0.66 8.74 11.87
N ILE A 156 -1.75 8.95 11.12
CA ILE A 156 -1.77 8.81 9.66
C ILE A 156 -0.81 9.81 9.01
N ILE A 157 -0.76 11.04 9.51
CA ILE A 157 0.17 12.07 9.03
C ILE A 157 1.61 11.63 9.30
N LEU A 158 1.91 11.22 10.53
CA LEU A 158 3.26 10.77 10.90
C LEU A 158 3.73 9.63 9.98
N LEU A 159 2.91 8.59 9.82
CA LEU A 159 3.22 7.46 8.94
C LEU A 159 3.36 7.89 7.47
N GLY A 160 2.51 8.81 7.02
CA GLY A 160 2.57 9.36 5.67
C GLY A 160 3.84 10.14 5.41
N THR A 161 4.28 10.99 6.34
CA THR A 161 5.52 11.76 6.24
C THR A 161 6.76 10.87 6.16
N PHE A 162 6.79 9.76 6.91
CA PHE A 162 7.89 8.78 6.83
C PHE A 162 7.87 7.93 5.55
N ASN A 163 6.69 7.79 4.91
CA ASN A 163 6.55 7.10 3.64
C ASN A 163 6.90 8.01 2.45
N ARG A 164 6.43 9.26 2.51
CA ARG A 164 6.61 10.31 1.51
C ARG A 164 6.78 11.66 2.19
N GLU A 165 7.70 12.46 1.66
CA GLU A 165 8.01 13.80 2.18
C GLU A 165 6.80 14.77 2.18
N GLN A 166 5.78 14.50 1.36
CA GLN A 166 4.60 15.34 1.21
C GLN A 166 3.33 14.53 1.46
N MET A 167 2.63 14.89 2.54
CA MET A 167 1.26 14.47 2.80
C MET A 167 0.35 15.71 2.71
N LEU A 168 -0.74 15.58 1.97
CA LEU A 168 -1.79 16.61 1.93
C LEU A 168 -2.62 16.52 3.21
N PHE A 169 -2.67 17.62 3.96
CA PHE A 169 -3.53 17.76 5.13
C PHE A 169 -4.76 18.58 4.75
N LEU A 170 -5.93 17.95 4.82
CA LEU A 170 -7.23 18.60 4.64
C LEU A 170 -7.88 18.70 6.01
N LEU A 171 -7.97 19.92 6.55
CA LEU A 171 -8.73 20.24 7.75
C LEU A 171 -10.01 20.94 7.30
N VAL A 172 -11.15 20.36 7.64
CA VAL A 172 -12.46 20.98 7.42
C VAL A 172 -13.04 21.24 8.79
N GLU A 173 -13.24 22.52 9.10
CA GLU A 173 -13.88 22.98 10.32
C GLU A 173 -15.37 22.65 10.23
N GLN A 174 -15.87 21.78 11.12
CA GLN A 174 -17.31 21.58 11.26
C GLN A 174 -17.86 22.71 12.14
N SER A 175 -18.52 23.67 11.50
CA SER A 175 -19.30 24.74 12.15
C SER A 175 -20.66 24.25 12.62
#